data_AF-A0AAD5A6Y3-F1
#
_entry.id   AF-A0AAD5A6Y3-F1
#
_cell.length_a   1.000
_cell.length_b   1.000
_cell.length_c   1.000
_cell.angle_alpha   90.00
_cell.angle_beta   90.00
_cell.angle_gamma   90.00
#
_symmetry.space_group_name_H-M   'P 1'
#
loop_
_entity.id
_entity.type
_entity.pdbx_description
1 polymer ?
#
loop_
_entity_poly.entity_id
_entity_poly.type
_entity_poly.pdbx_seq_one_letter_code
_entity_poly.pdbx_strand_id
1 'polypeptide(L)'
;MPADLFDILLPMLNIYQEFVRNHQYSLQILAHCKQNRDFDKLLKQYESKPDCEERTLETFLTYPMFQVTILFLTVSLFFYNILLQQQRKL
;
A
#
# COMPACT_ATOMS: atom_id res chain seq x y z
N MET A 1 15.03 22.69 -8.93
CA MET A 1 15.89 21.50 -8.93
C MET A 1 15.01 20.30 -8.61
N PRO A 2 14.75 19.40 -9.58
CA PRO A 2 13.89 18.21 -9.38
C PRO A 2 14.48 17.13 -8.46
N ALA A 3 15.80 17.21 -8.21
CA ALA A 3 16.54 16.25 -7.38
C ALA A 3 16.06 16.23 -5.92
N ASP A 4 15.82 17.39 -5.31
CA ASP A 4 15.42 17.49 -3.90
C ASP A 4 14.10 16.77 -3.60
N LEU A 5 13.16 16.78 -4.54
CA LEU A 5 11.87 16.09 -4.38
C LEU A 5 12.04 14.57 -4.48
N PHE A 6 12.89 14.10 -5.40
CA PHE A 6 13.13 12.66 -5.56
C PHE A 6 13.91 12.11 -4.35
N ASP A 7 14.89 12.86 -3.85
CA ASP A 7 15.67 12.50 -2.67
C ASP A 7 14.83 12.48 -1.38
N ILE A 8 13.78 13.30 -1.29
CA ILE A 8 12.79 13.28 -0.19
C ILE A 8 11.79 12.12 -0.35
N LEU A 9 11.40 11.78 -1.58
CA LEU A 9 10.41 10.73 -1.85
C LEU A 9 11.02 9.31 -1.82
N LEU A 10 12.31 9.16 -2.11
CA LEU A 10 12.99 7.87 -2.18
C LEU A 10 12.92 7.06 -0.87
N PRO A 11 13.13 7.65 0.33
CA PRO A 11 12.93 6.96 1.60
C PRO A 11 11.48 6.51 1.82
N MET A 12 10.51 7.33 1.42
CA MET A 12 9.08 7.00 1.52
C MET A 12 8.71 5.81 0.62
N LEU A 13 9.26 5.77 -0.60
CA LEU A 13 9.11 4.65 -1.52
C LEU A 13 9.77 3.37 -1.00
N ASN A 14 10.93 3.49 -0.34
CA ASN A 14 11.63 2.34 0.25
C ASN A 14 10.83 1.71 1.39
N ILE A 15 10.26 2.54 2.29
CA ILE A 15 9.37 2.08 3.36
C ILE A 15 8.12 1.41 2.76
N TYR A 16 7.56 1.97 1.70
CA TYR A 16 6.41 1.38 1.02
C TYR A 16 6.76 0.05 0.34
N GLN A 17 7.94 -0.06 -0.26
CA GLN A 17 8.41 -1.31 -0.88
C GLN A 17 8.55 -2.41 0.17
N GLU A 18 9.09 -2.09 1.34
CA GLU A 18 9.21 -3.03 2.46
C GLU A 18 7.82 -3.43 2.99
N PHE A 19 6.91 -2.47 3.11
CA PHE A 19 5.50 -2.74 3.44
C PHE A 19 4.85 -3.70 2.43
N VAL A 20 5.02 -3.45 1.13
CA VAL A 20 4.46 -4.29 0.06
C VAL A 20 5.00 -5.71 0.13
N ARG A 21 6.31 -5.86 0.37
CA ARG A 21 6.98 -7.15 0.52
C ARG A 21 6.46 -7.94 1.72
N ASN A 22 6.23 -7.24 2.83
CA ASN A 22 5.81 -7.85 4.09
C ASN A 22 4.28 -8.03 4.21
N HIS A 23 3.50 -7.47 3.27
CA HIS A 23 2.04 -7.44 3.37
C HIS A 23 1.39 -8.82 3.57
N GLN A 24 1.78 -9.82 2.78
CA GLN A 24 1.25 -11.19 2.92
C GLN A 24 1.58 -11.81 4.28
N TYR A 25 2.79 -11.58 4.77
CA TYR A 25 3.22 -12.07 6.08
C TYR A 25 2.43 -11.39 7.21
N SER A 26 2.24 -10.07 7.14
CA SER A 26 1.43 -9.31 8.09
C SER A 26 -0.01 -9.82 8.17
N LEU A 27 -0.63 -10.14 7.02
CA LEU A 27 -1.98 -10.71 7.00
C LEU A 27 -2.04 -12.13 7.60
N GLN A 28 -1.02 -12.96 7.37
CA GLN A 28 -0.95 -14.30 7.97
C GLN A 28 -0.83 -14.22 9.49
N ILE A 29 0.03 -13.34 10.00
CA ILE A 29 0.16 -13.13 11.44
C ILE A 29 -1.14 -12.59 12.02
N LEU A 30 -1.82 -11.66 11.35
CA LEU A 30 -3.11 -11.16 11.79
C LEU A 30 -4.17 -12.28 11.86
N ALA A 31 -4.23 -13.14 10.83
CA ALA A 31 -5.12 -14.30 10.81
C ALA A 31 -4.82 -15.27 11.96
N HIS A 32 -3.55 -15.49 12.29
CA HIS A 32 -3.13 -16.28 13.44
C HIS A 32 -3.55 -15.61 14.77
N CYS A 33 -3.34 -14.30 14.93
CA CYS A 33 -3.74 -13.55 16.11
C CYS A 33 -5.25 -13.58 16.34
N LYS A 34 -6.07 -13.55 15.28
CA LYS A 34 -7.53 -13.66 15.35
C LYS A 34 -8.02 -15.01 15.89
N GLN A 35 -7.19 -16.06 15.89
CA GLN A 35 -7.54 -17.33 16.54
C GLN A 35 -7.57 -17.21 18.08
N ASN A 36 -6.87 -16.22 18.64
CA ASN A 36 -6.94 -15.90 20.06
C ASN A 36 -8.19 -15.04 20.33
N ARG A 37 -9.11 -15.57 21.15
CA ARG A 37 -10.39 -14.93 21.47
C ARG A 37 -10.27 -13.58 22.16
N ASP A 38 -9.24 -13.37 22.99
CA ASP A 38 -9.06 -12.11 23.70
C ASP A 38 -8.56 -11.02 22.75
N PHE A 39 -7.65 -11.39 21.84
CA PHE A 39 -7.22 -10.49 20.77
C PHE A 39 -8.35 -10.16 19.80
N ASP A 40 -9.15 -11.16 19.36
CA ASP A 40 -10.29 -10.95 18.46
C ASP A 40 -11.34 -9.99 19.06
N LYS A 41 -11.66 -10.15 20.35
CA LYS A 41 -12.57 -9.22 21.06
C LYS A 41 -12.01 -7.81 21.12
N LEU A 42 -10.73 -7.68 21.48
CA LEU A 42 -10.06 -6.38 21.56
C LEU A 42 -10.04 -5.71 20.18
N LEU A 43 -9.67 -6.45 19.14
CA LEU A 43 -9.63 -5.97 17.77
C LEU A 43 -11.00 -5.47 17.32
N LYS A 44 -12.07 -6.24 17.54
CA LYS A 44 -13.45 -5.83 17.21
C LYS A 44 -13.87 -4.55 17.92
N GLN A 45 -13.44 -4.35 19.17
CA GLN A 45 -13.71 -3.11 19.90
C GLN A 45 -13.01 -1.91 19.23
N TYR A 46 -11.79 -2.08 18.74
CA TYR A 46 -11.11 -1.02 17.99
C TYR A 46 -11.74 -0.78 16.62
N GLU A 47 -12.11 -1.83 15.90
CA GLU A 47 -12.77 -1.74 14.58
C GLU A 47 -14.18 -1.13 14.68
N SER A 48 -14.85 -1.23 15.83
CA SER A 48 -16.15 -0.57 16.07
C SER A 48 -16.06 0.94 16.29
N LYS A 49 -14.85 1.53 16.37
CA LYS A 49 -14.69 2.97 16.52
C LYS A 49 -15.21 3.68 15.26
N PRO A 50 -15.87 4.84 15.40
CA PRO A 50 -16.44 5.56 14.25
C PRO A 50 -15.38 5.96 13.23
N ASP A 51 -14.15 6.27 13.67
CA ASP A 51 -13.02 6.61 12.80
C ASP A 51 -12.63 5.45 11.85
N CYS A 52 -12.97 4.21 12.20
CA CYS A 52 -12.67 3.05 11.37
C CYS A 52 -13.66 2.92 10.20
N GLU A 53 -14.82 3.58 10.23
CA GLU A 53 -15.84 3.53 9.17
C GLU A 53 -16.22 2.08 8.78
N GLU A 54 -16.41 1.20 9.78
CA GLU A 54 -16.70 -0.23 9.60
C GLU A 54 -15.60 -1.04 8.89
N ARG A 55 -14.41 -0.45 8.67
CA ARG A 55 -13.27 -1.12 8.05
C ARG A 55 -12.50 -1.95 9.08
N THR A 56 -12.07 -3.13 8.65
CA THR A 56 -11.23 -3.99 9.46
C THR A 56 -9.77 -3.58 9.36
N LEU A 57 -8.95 -4.04 10.30
CA LEU A 57 -7.50 -3.89 10.22
C LEU A 57 -6.93 -4.49 8.92
N GLU A 58 -7.54 -5.56 8.39
CA GLU A 58 -7.16 -6.12 7.08
C GLU A 58 -7.39 -5.12 5.95
N THR A 59 -8.52 -4.40 5.97
CA THR A 59 -8.80 -3.35 5.00
C THR A 59 -7.75 -2.25 5.06
N PHE A 60 -7.37 -1.80 6.26
CA PHE A 60 -6.30 -0.80 6.43
C PHE A 60 -4.93 -1.29 5.97
N LEU A 61 -4.63 -2.58 6.10
CA LEU A 61 -3.39 -3.17 5.58
C LEU A 61 -3.42 -3.35 4.06
N THR A 62 -4.60 -3.52 3.46
CA THR A 62 -4.73 -3.82 2.02
C THR A 62 -4.93 -2.55 1.18
N TYR A 63 -5.55 -1.52 1.73
CA TYR A 63 -5.80 -0.28 1.00
C TYR A 63 -4.52 0.40 0.45
N PRO A 64 -3.43 0.53 1.24
CA PRO A 64 -2.16 1.06 0.75
C PRO A 64 -1.52 0.21 -0.35
N MET A 65 -1.68 -1.12 -0.31
CA MET A 65 -1.20 -2.02 -1.37
C MET A 65 -1.82 -1.69 -2.71
N PHE A 66 -3.15 -1.54 -2.74
CA PHE A 66 -3.87 -1.21 -3.97
C PHE A 66 -3.46 0.16 -4.50
N GLN A 67 -3.39 1.17 -3.63
CA GLN A 67 -3.02 2.52 -4.05
C GLN A 67 -1.63 2.59 -4.68
N VAL A 68 -0.63 1.95 -4.07
CA VAL A 68 0.74 1.93 -4.61
C VAL A 68 0.80 1.16 -5.91
N THR A 69 0.12 0.03 -5.99
CA THR A 69 0.07 -0.78 -7.22
C THR A 69 -0.54 0.03 -8.36
N ILE A 70 -1.65 0.73 -8.10
CA ILE A 70 -2.30 1.60 -9.09
C ILE A 70 -1.38 2.74 -9.50
N LEU A 71 -0.77 3.45 -8.54
CA LEU A 71 0.11 4.58 -8.82
C LEU A 71 1.33 4.15 -9.66
N PHE A 72 1.93 3.00 -9.33
CA PHE A 72 3.03 2.41 -10.10
C PHE A 72 2.62 2.06 -11.53
N LEU A 73 1.46 1.42 -11.71
CA LEU A 73 0.92 1.07 -13.03
C LEU A 73 0.62 2.32 -13.86
N THR A 74 -0.02 3.34 -13.28
CA THR A 74 -0.33 4.60 -13.95
C THR A 74 0.94 5.30 -14.43
N VAL A 75 1.97 5.39 -13.58
CA VAL A 75 3.25 6.00 -13.93
C VAL A 75 3.95 5.18 -15.02
N SER A 76 4.00 3.86 -14.91
CA SER A 76 4.60 2.97 -15.91
C SER A 76 3.94 3.12 -17.28
N LEU A 77 2.60 3.15 -17.32
CA LEU A 77 1.83 3.37 -18.56
C LEU A 77 2.07 4.75 -19.15
N PHE A 78 2.17 5.79 -18.32
CA PHE A 78 2.48 7.13 -18.78
C PHE A 78 3.85 7.20 -19.47
N PHE A 79 4.89 6.62 -18.85
CA PHE A 79 6.23 6.55 -19.47
C PHE A 79 6.24 5.73 -20.75
N TYR A 80 5.56 4.58 -20.77
CA TYR A 80 5.44 3.75 -21.97
C TYR A 80 4.78 4.51 -23.13
N ASN A 81 3.72 5.28 -22.85
CA ASN A 81 3.07 6.14 -23.84
C ASN A 81 4.01 7.23 -24.37
N ILE A 82 4.80 7.87 -23.50
CA ILE A 82 5.80 8.86 -23.93
C ILE A 82 6.83 8.22 -24.87
N LEU A 83 7.37 7.05 -24.51
CA LEU A 83 8.34 6.34 -25.34
C LEU A 83 7.75 5.97 -26.71
N LEU A 84 6.51 5.45 -26.73
CA LEU A 84 5.81 5.15 -27.99
C LEU A 84 5.60 6.38 -28.87
N GLN A 85 5.34 7.55 -28.29
CA GLN A 85 5.19 8.81 -29.03
C GLN A 85 6.53 9.32 -29.57
N GLN A 86 7.64 9.06 -28.88
CA GLN A 86 8.97 9.39 -29.39
C GLN A 86 9.39 8.46 -30.54
N GLN A 87 9.10 7.16 -30.43
CA GLN A 87 9.40 6.18 -31.50
C GLN A 87 8.56 6.41 -32.77
N ARG A 88 7.31 6.90 -32.64
CA ARG A 88 6.45 7.24 -33.79
C ARG A 88 6.85 8.54 -34.52
N LYS A 89 7.76 9.34 -33.95
CA LYS A 89 8.24 10.60 -34.55
C LYS A 89 9.60 10.45 -35.26
N LEU A 90 10.12 9.23 -35.34
CA LEU A 90 11.29 8.82 -36.12
C LEU A 90 10.83 8.01 -37.33
#